data_AF-Q0C4G7-F1
#
_entry.id   AF-Q0C4G7-F1
#
_cell.length_a   1.000
_cell.length_b   1.000
_cell.length_c   1.000
_cell.angle_alpha   90.00
_cell.angle_beta   90.00
_cell.angle_gamma   90.00
#
_symmetry.space_group_name_H-M   'P 1'
#
loop_
_entity.id
_entity.type
_entity.pdbx_description
1 polymer ?
#
loop_
_entity_poly.entity_id
_entity_poly.type
_entity_poly.pdbx_seq_one_letter_code
_entity_poly.pdbx_strand_id
1 'polypeptide(L)'
;MRHVLKSALCAAAVFAGAALPAVADDATCETEKLRGALEAVQSVIKDGTTLSVYVPQMDSYVKDCPNQAWINVLGGELDLMVFRGLRNANGGVPTQDAVNYLLRAFLRSDVFYAGPDETRNGRYDVATSHSFYNRLEYSVASNSRRAIIDELATLALAGTVHPYLSGKAPLECKGWLTSDAQNISYDIDEAADKVLLPFVEAAAEACRSAATRSDKLPLSLLAKTYIRLVDKGVVSDPGEVESMLLAAEKDAREYLGKDEFHTFYFDESDVNKLKSLLRKYGVHTGPGEAVIDRALWFTAEYIGSEAAIRSIVYSLDDYWTPLAAGDTDASKEDVAKARNRMTAYVLELNKEGAAAGFKDETSAMLREAVTAFHKREIVSPKMEGRTDMPSWLYDIVIRILTPVPTAAPQ
;
A
#
# COMPACT_ATOMS: atom_id res chain seq x y z
N MET A 1 -31.61 53.98 21.44
CA MET A 1 -31.18 55.29 20.89
C MET A 1 -30.19 55.93 21.86
N ARG A 2 -28.99 56.27 21.36
CA ARG A 2 -28.08 57.38 21.78
C ARG A 2 -27.54 57.36 23.22
N HIS A 3 -26.25 57.03 23.40
CA HIS A 3 -25.09 57.95 23.56
C HIS A 3 -24.98 58.51 25.01
N VAL A 4 -23.84 58.74 25.68
CA VAL A 4 -22.39 58.75 25.37
C VAL A 4 -21.66 59.01 26.71
N LEU A 5 -20.55 58.29 26.93
CA LEU A 5 -19.24 58.66 27.53
C LEU A 5 -19.06 59.52 28.80
N LYS A 6 -18.05 59.06 29.57
CA LYS A 6 -16.99 59.72 30.39
C LYS A 6 -17.03 59.19 31.84
N SER A 7 -15.99 58.57 32.41
CA SER A 7 -14.58 58.97 32.41
C SER A 7 -13.62 57.81 32.70
N ALA A 8 -12.42 57.90 32.12
CA ALA A 8 -11.24 57.14 32.49
C ALA A 8 -10.64 57.60 33.83
N LEU A 9 -9.92 56.73 34.56
CA LEU A 9 -8.46 56.86 34.77
C LEU A 9 -7.89 55.69 35.59
N CYS A 10 -6.84 55.09 35.02
CA CYS A 10 -5.63 54.56 35.67
C CYS A 10 -5.73 53.47 36.76
N ALA A 11 -5.47 52.23 36.33
CA ALA A 11 -4.56 51.35 37.06
C ALA A 11 -3.55 50.78 36.04
N ALA A 12 -2.37 51.39 36.01
CA ALA A 12 -1.23 50.89 35.25
C ALA A 12 -0.72 49.61 35.94
N ALA A 13 -1.18 48.46 35.46
CA ALA A 13 -0.53 47.19 35.74
C ALA A 13 0.62 47.04 34.74
N VAL A 14 1.81 46.92 35.31
CA VAL A 14 3.09 46.70 34.65
C VAL A 14 2.96 45.53 33.66
N PHE A 15 2.85 45.83 32.37
CA PHE A 15 3.22 44.88 31.33
C PHE A 15 4.73 44.75 31.38
N ALA A 16 5.22 43.81 32.19
CA ALA A 16 6.50 43.20 31.92
C ALA A 16 6.35 42.53 30.55
N GLY A 17 6.80 43.23 29.51
CA GLY A 17 6.93 42.65 28.19
C GLY A 17 7.84 41.44 28.32
N ALA A 18 7.26 40.25 28.27
CA ALA A 18 8.01 39.09 27.80
C ALA A 18 8.42 39.45 26.37
N ALA A 19 9.65 39.96 26.21
CA ALA A 19 10.26 40.06 24.91
C ALA A 19 10.18 38.66 24.31
N LEU A 20 9.38 38.49 23.25
CA LEU A 20 9.49 37.30 22.42
C LEU A 20 10.98 37.17 22.08
N PRO A 21 11.60 35.98 22.26
CA PRO A 21 13.00 35.81 21.96
C PRO A 21 13.24 36.30 20.53
N ALA A 22 14.22 37.19 20.37
CA ALA A 22 14.59 37.71 19.06
C ALA A 22 15.04 36.52 18.20
N VAL A 23 14.25 36.22 17.17
CA VAL A 23 14.65 35.27 16.12
C VAL A 23 15.85 35.89 15.40
N ALA A 24 16.90 35.11 15.18
CA ALA A 24 18.06 35.58 14.44
C ALA A 24 17.66 35.89 12.99
N ASP A 25 18.36 36.84 12.36
CA ASP A 25 18.12 37.10 10.94
C ASP A 25 18.59 35.91 10.07
N ASP A 26 18.05 35.84 8.85
CA ASP A 26 18.34 34.74 7.92
C ASP A 26 19.84 34.58 7.66
N ALA A 27 20.60 35.69 7.59
CA ALA A 27 22.05 35.64 7.36
C ALA A 27 22.79 34.98 8.53
N THR A 28 22.40 35.30 9.77
CA THR A 28 22.95 34.71 11.00
C THR A 28 22.59 33.24 11.10
N CYS A 29 21.35 32.87 10.74
CA CYS A 29 20.91 31.49 10.71
C CYS A 29 21.67 30.65 9.67
N GLU A 30 21.86 31.19 8.47
CA GLU A 30 22.49 30.47 7.35
C GLU A 30 24.02 30.34 7.48
N THR A 31 24.68 31.19 8.26
CA THR A 31 26.14 31.21 8.37
C THR A 31 26.63 30.77 9.75
N GLU A 32 26.34 31.56 10.79
CA GLU A 32 26.87 31.34 12.13
C GLU A 32 26.22 30.14 12.81
N LYS A 33 24.88 30.13 12.86
CA LYS A 33 24.14 29.12 13.64
C LYS A 33 24.17 27.76 12.95
N LEU A 34 24.08 27.72 11.62
CA LEU A 34 24.24 26.48 10.86
C LEU A 34 25.63 25.86 11.07
N ARG A 35 26.70 26.66 11.02
CA ARG A 35 28.07 26.18 11.32
C ARG A 35 28.18 25.65 12.75
N GLY A 36 27.64 26.38 13.73
CA GLY A 36 27.62 25.91 15.13
C GLY A 36 26.86 24.60 15.32
N ALA A 37 25.70 24.45 14.66
CA ALA A 37 24.92 23.22 14.69
C ALA A 37 25.70 22.03 14.13
N LEU A 38 26.44 22.23 13.03
CA LEU A 38 27.31 21.22 12.44
C LEU A 38 28.44 20.81 13.39
N GLU A 39 29.13 21.78 13.99
CA GLU A 39 30.20 21.53 14.95
C GLU A 39 29.72 20.73 16.17
N ALA A 40 28.50 21.03 16.66
CA ALA A 40 27.89 20.34 17.79
C ALA A 40 27.65 18.85 17.48
N VAL A 41 26.99 18.52 16.36
CA VAL A 41 26.72 17.13 15.97
C VAL A 41 28.04 16.36 15.76
N GLN A 42 29.02 16.98 15.09
CA GLN A 42 30.31 16.33 14.84
C GLN A 42 31.11 16.05 16.10
N SER A 43 31.07 16.96 17.07
CA SER A 43 31.79 16.78 18.33
C SER A 43 31.23 15.62 19.14
N VAL A 44 29.90 15.44 19.12
CA VAL A 44 29.24 14.28 19.73
C VAL A 44 29.63 12.98 19.05
N ILE A 45 29.68 12.93 17.71
CA ILE A 45 30.12 11.72 16.99
C ILE A 45 31.55 11.32 17.37
N LYS A 46 32.43 12.30 17.61
CA LYS A 46 33.84 12.06 17.94
C LYS A 46 34.05 11.55 19.36
N ASP A 47 33.31 12.07 20.34
CA ASP A 47 33.58 11.81 21.77
C ASP A 47 32.44 11.09 22.50
N GLY A 48 31.20 11.09 22.02
CA GLY A 48 30.05 10.36 22.59
C GLY A 48 29.63 10.70 24.03
N THR A 49 30.51 11.32 24.80
CA THR A 49 30.39 11.60 26.24
C THR A 49 29.96 13.05 26.54
N THR A 50 29.93 13.91 25.52
CA THR A 50 29.73 15.36 25.64
C THR A 50 28.30 15.84 25.35
N LEU A 51 27.32 14.92 25.36
CA LEU A 51 25.92 15.21 25.05
C LEU A 51 25.31 16.34 25.91
N SER A 52 25.67 16.43 27.20
CA SER A 52 25.17 17.46 28.12
C SER A 52 25.62 18.88 27.75
N VAL A 53 26.67 19.04 26.95
CA VAL A 53 27.16 20.34 26.44
C VAL A 53 26.47 20.70 25.13
N TYR A 54 26.40 19.75 24.20
CA TYR A 54 25.98 20.02 22.84
C TYR A 54 24.46 20.03 22.65
N VAL A 55 23.69 19.30 23.47
CA VAL A 55 22.22 19.35 23.41
C VAL A 55 21.68 20.74 23.75
N PRO A 56 22.08 21.40 24.87
CA PRO A 56 21.63 22.78 25.14
C PRO A 56 22.08 23.80 24.08
N GLN A 57 23.27 23.64 23.51
CA GLN A 57 23.75 24.51 22.44
C GLN A 57 22.90 24.38 21.18
N MET A 58 22.62 23.15 20.75
CA MET A 58 21.73 22.87 19.64
C MET A 58 20.31 23.41 19.89
N ASP A 59 19.79 23.25 21.12
CA ASP A 59 18.48 23.80 21.51
C ASP A 59 18.45 25.33 21.36
N SER A 60 19.56 26.01 21.68
CA SER A 60 19.71 27.45 21.42
C SER A 60 19.67 27.78 19.93
N TYR A 61 20.37 27.01 19.09
CA TYR A 61 20.38 27.24 17.64
C TYR A 61 19.01 27.02 17.00
N VAL A 62 18.31 25.96 17.39
CA VAL A 62 16.92 25.69 16.94
C VAL A 62 15.98 26.80 17.42
N LYS A 63 16.15 27.30 18.65
CA LYS A 63 15.33 28.41 19.18
C LYS A 63 15.58 29.72 18.42
N ASP A 64 16.84 30.01 18.10
CA ASP A 64 17.23 31.22 17.38
C ASP A 64 16.81 31.17 15.91
N CYS A 65 16.76 29.96 15.32
CA CYS A 65 16.50 29.71 13.90
C CYS A 65 15.42 28.63 13.69
N PRO A 66 14.18 28.86 14.15
CA PRO A 66 13.15 27.82 14.23
C PRO A 66 12.72 27.27 12.86
N ASN A 67 12.82 28.06 11.79
CA ASN A 67 12.38 27.69 10.45
C ASN A 67 13.53 27.22 9.54
N GLN A 68 14.77 27.17 10.05
CA GLN A 68 15.92 26.76 9.25
C GLN A 68 15.97 25.22 9.16
N ALA A 69 15.75 24.68 7.97
CA ALA A 69 15.58 23.25 7.73
C ALA A 69 16.78 22.40 8.20
N TRP A 70 18.00 22.80 7.85
CA TRP A 70 19.23 22.07 8.17
C TRP A 70 19.60 22.09 9.66
N ILE A 71 19.42 23.23 10.35
CA ILE A 71 19.61 23.32 11.81
C ILE A 71 18.66 22.36 12.51
N ASN A 72 17.40 22.29 12.07
CA ASN A 72 16.43 21.37 12.63
C ASN A 72 16.76 19.90 12.31
N VAL A 73 17.17 19.56 11.09
CA VAL A 73 17.63 18.20 10.75
C VAL A 73 18.80 17.78 11.65
N LEU A 74 19.81 18.64 11.82
CA LEU A 74 20.96 18.38 12.70
C LEU A 74 20.55 18.26 14.17
N GLY A 75 19.59 19.08 14.61
CA GLY A 75 19.02 18.96 15.94
C GLY A 75 18.21 17.67 16.15
N GLY A 76 17.54 17.18 15.11
CA GLY A 76 16.85 15.89 15.13
C GLY A 76 17.81 14.71 15.21
N GLU A 77 18.92 14.75 14.46
CA GLU A 77 20.01 13.78 14.55
C GLU A 77 20.57 13.68 15.98
N LEU A 78 20.87 14.83 16.60
CA LEU A 78 21.39 14.85 17.96
C LEU A 78 20.37 14.28 18.96
N ASP A 79 19.10 14.64 18.84
CA ASP A 79 18.04 14.10 19.70
C ASP A 79 17.88 12.58 19.52
N LEU A 80 17.99 12.06 18.29
CA LEU A 80 17.97 10.63 18.01
C LEU A 80 19.17 9.90 18.64
N MET A 81 20.36 10.49 18.59
CA MET A 81 21.55 9.96 19.28
C MET A 81 21.33 9.88 20.79
N VAL A 82 20.73 10.91 21.40
CA VAL A 82 20.40 10.93 22.84
C VAL A 82 19.36 9.85 23.17
N PHE A 83 18.30 9.73 22.38
CA PHE A 83 17.29 8.67 22.54
C PHE A 83 17.95 7.28 22.56
N ARG A 84 18.80 6.98 21.57
CA ARG A 84 19.50 5.70 21.47
C ARG A 84 20.46 5.49 22.64
N GLY A 85 21.18 6.52 23.06
CA GLY A 85 22.07 6.48 24.23
C GLY A 85 21.32 6.15 25.53
N LEU A 86 20.20 6.83 25.80
CA LEU A 86 19.38 6.61 26.98
C LEU A 86 18.70 5.23 26.98
N ARG A 87 18.19 4.79 25.82
CA ARG A 87 17.65 3.43 25.65
C ARG A 87 18.71 2.37 25.96
N ASN A 88 19.91 2.51 25.41
CA ASN A 88 20.99 1.54 25.60
C ASN A 88 21.47 1.52 27.07
N ALA A 89 21.57 2.69 27.71
CA ALA A 89 21.91 2.78 29.14
C ALA A 89 20.86 2.11 30.04
N ASN A 90 19.60 2.05 29.59
CA ASN A 90 18.50 1.41 30.31
C ASN A 90 18.19 -0.02 29.78
N GLY A 91 19.21 -0.76 29.36
CA GLY A 91 19.08 -2.17 28.99
C GLY A 91 18.24 -2.43 27.73
N GLY A 92 18.15 -1.44 26.82
CA GLY A 92 17.38 -1.54 25.58
C GLY A 92 15.93 -1.08 25.70
N VAL A 93 15.44 -0.75 26.91
CA VAL A 93 14.08 -0.26 27.12
C VAL A 93 14.11 1.28 27.21
N PRO A 94 13.38 2.01 26.36
CA PRO A 94 13.40 3.47 26.39
C PRO A 94 12.67 4.01 27.63
N THR A 95 13.31 4.94 28.35
CA THR A 95 12.67 5.71 29.42
C THR A 95 11.77 6.81 28.83
N GLN A 96 10.92 7.43 29.64
CA GLN A 96 10.11 8.57 29.19
C GLN A 96 10.98 9.72 28.66
N ASP A 97 12.14 9.98 29.30
CA ASP A 97 13.08 11.00 28.82
C ASP A 97 13.64 10.66 27.45
N ALA A 98 14.00 9.38 27.21
CA ALA A 98 14.42 8.93 25.90
C ALA A 98 13.30 9.17 24.87
N VAL A 99 12.07 8.74 25.15
CA VAL A 99 10.92 8.94 24.27
C VAL A 99 10.71 10.42 23.95
N ASN A 100 10.85 11.32 24.94
CA ASN A 100 10.74 12.76 24.71
C ASN A 100 11.76 13.28 23.69
N TYR A 101 12.99 12.76 23.69
CA TYR A 101 13.99 13.10 22.66
C TYR A 101 13.59 12.56 21.28
N LEU A 102 13.06 11.34 21.18
CA LEU A 102 12.57 10.83 19.90
C LEU A 102 11.43 11.69 19.33
N LEU A 103 10.49 12.12 20.18
CA LEU A 103 9.40 13.01 19.78
C LEU A 103 9.91 14.39 19.33
N ARG A 104 10.92 14.94 20.01
CA ARG A 104 11.59 16.18 19.58
C ARG A 104 12.28 15.99 18.22
N ALA A 105 12.97 14.87 18.02
CA ALA A 105 13.61 14.54 16.75
C ALA A 105 12.58 14.51 15.61
N PHE A 106 11.45 13.86 15.83
CA PHE A 106 10.32 13.84 14.90
C PHE A 106 9.84 15.26 14.55
N LEU A 107 9.52 16.07 15.56
CA LEU A 107 9.05 17.45 15.37
C LEU A 107 10.07 18.32 14.62
N ARG A 108 11.37 18.16 14.91
CA ARG A 108 12.43 18.88 14.20
C ARG A 108 12.53 18.45 12.74
N SER A 109 12.45 17.15 12.46
CA SER A 109 12.50 16.64 11.09
C SER A 109 11.34 17.13 10.22
N ASP A 110 10.17 17.41 10.80
CA ASP A 110 9.01 17.96 10.08
C ASP A 110 9.27 19.39 9.55
N VAL A 111 10.12 20.17 10.23
CA VAL A 111 10.48 21.53 9.80
C VAL A 111 11.10 21.54 8.42
N PHE A 112 11.80 20.45 8.03
CA PHE A 112 12.44 20.37 6.72
C PHE A 112 11.44 20.64 5.58
N TYR A 113 10.22 20.07 5.62
CA TYR A 113 9.21 20.32 4.59
C TYR A 113 8.22 21.44 4.92
N ALA A 114 8.13 21.85 6.19
CA ALA A 114 7.30 22.99 6.59
C ALA A 114 7.96 24.35 6.29
N GLY A 115 9.29 24.40 6.20
CA GLY A 115 10.06 25.59 5.88
C GLY A 115 10.08 25.94 4.37
N PRO A 116 10.48 27.18 4.01
CA PRO A 116 10.61 27.62 2.62
C PRO A 116 11.60 26.76 1.83
N ASP A 117 11.31 26.54 0.54
CA ASP A 117 12.11 25.72 -0.37
C ASP A 117 13.60 26.11 -0.37
N GLU A 118 13.89 27.41 -0.25
CA GLU A 118 15.23 27.98 -0.28
C GLU A 118 16.11 27.47 0.87
N THR A 119 15.50 27.17 2.02
CA THR A 119 16.21 26.67 3.22
C THR A 119 16.59 25.19 3.10
N ARG A 120 15.99 24.47 2.15
CA ARG A 120 16.19 23.03 1.90
C ARG A 120 17.26 22.75 0.86
N ASN A 121 17.77 23.79 0.20
CA ASN A 121 18.78 23.67 -0.83
C ASN A 121 20.02 22.95 -0.29
N GLY A 122 20.55 22.03 -1.11
CA GLY A 122 21.75 21.29 -0.75
C GLY A 122 22.95 22.21 -0.56
N ARG A 123 23.78 21.93 0.45
CA ARG A 123 25.03 22.67 0.71
C ARG A 123 26.22 21.75 0.48
N TYR A 124 27.01 22.08 -0.53
CA TYR A 124 28.04 21.20 -1.10
C TYR A 124 29.47 21.51 -0.64
N ASP A 125 29.66 22.58 0.15
CA ASP A 125 30.95 23.02 0.68
C ASP A 125 30.86 23.27 2.19
N VAL A 126 30.33 22.30 2.93
CA VAL A 126 30.38 22.36 4.38
C VAL A 126 31.80 21.97 4.80
N ALA A 127 32.68 22.96 4.88
CA ALA A 127 34.06 22.77 5.31
C ALA A 127 34.06 22.24 6.75
N THR A 128 34.29 20.95 6.88
CA THR A 128 34.37 20.27 8.16
C THR A 128 35.75 19.65 8.27
N SER A 129 36.31 19.61 9.47
CA SER A 129 37.66 19.06 9.67
C SER A 129 37.74 17.56 9.35
N HIS A 130 36.60 16.85 9.23
CA HIS A 130 36.49 15.40 9.04
C HIS A 130 35.21 15.02 8.26
N SER A 131 35.30 14.02 7.39
CA SER A 131 34.50 13.81 6.18
C SER A 131 33.03 13.32 6.31
N PHE A 132 32.41 13.36 7.48
CA PHE A 132 31.09 12.73 7.67
C PHE A 132 29.91 13.56 7.13
N TYR A 133 30.02 14.89 7.13
CA TYR A 133 29.06 15.80 6.52
C TYR A 133 29.80 16.74 5.57
N ASN A 134 30.33 16.18 4.49
CA ASN A 134 30.91 17.01 3.44
C ASN A 134 29.82 17.71 2.63
N ARG A 135 28.57 17.25 2.75
CA ARG A 135 27.41 17.76 2.03
C ARG A 135 26.16 17.62 2.87
N LEU A 136 25.35 18.68 2.91
CA LEU A 136 23.97 18.63 3.39
C LEU A 136 23.07 18.50 2.16
N GLU A 137 22.48 17.33 1.97
CA GLU A 137 21.65 17.00 0.82
C GLU A 137 20.36 16.32 1.29
N TYR A 138 19.33 16.34 0.45
CA TYR A 138 18.04 15.72 0.75
C TYR A 138 18.17 14.29 1.31
N SER A 139 19.12 13.50 0.79
CA SER A 139 19.42 12.15 1.27
C SER A 139 19.78 12.09 2.76
N VAL A 140 20.48 13.10 3.29
CA VAL A 140 20.82 13.19 4.72
C VAL A 140 19.56 13.42 5.55
N ALA A 141 18.73 14.39 5.16
CA ALA A 141 17.47 14.67 5.83
C ALA A 141 16.50 13.48 5.77
N SER A 142 16.42 12.82 4.61
CA SER A 142 15.59 11.64 4.39
C SER A 142 16.06 10.43 5.22
N ASN A 143 17.37 10.18 5.30
CA ASN A 143 17.92 9.10 6.15
C ASN A 143 17.69 9.38 7.64
N SER A 144 17.81 10.65 8.04
CA SER A 144 17.47 11.09 9.40
C SER A 144 16.01 10.80 9.74
N ARG A 145 15.09 11.26 8.88
CA ARG A 145 13.66 11.05 9.03
C ARG A 145 13.32 9.56 9.11
N ARG A 146 13.88 8.77 8.20
CA ARG A 146 13.70 7.32 8.17
C ARG A 146 14.09 6.68 9.51
N ALA A 147 15.28 7.00 10.02
CA ALA A 147 15.75 6.45 11.28
C ALA A 147 14.87 6.86 12.47
N ILE A 148 14.27 8.05 12.45
CA ILE A 148 13.28 8.49 13.46
C ILE A 148 11.99 7.67 13.35
N ILE A 149 11.48 7.47 12.13
CA ILE A 149 10.27 6.68 11.87
C ILE A 149 10.47 5.21 12.29
N ASP A 150 11.64 4.61 12.02
CA ASP A 150 11.97 3.24 12.43
C ASP A 150 11.88 3.06 13.96
N GLU A 151 12.38 4.05 14.73
CA GLU A 151 12.33 4.01 16.18
C GLU A 151 10.90 4.24 16.71
N LEU A 152 10.10 5.09 16.05
CA LEU A 152 8.68 5.26 16.38
C LEU A 152 7.88 3.98 16.07
N ALA A 153 8.18 3.30 14.97
CA ALA A 153 7.57 2.01 14.63
C ALA A 153 7.94 0.95 15.68
N THR A 154 9.20 0.91 16.12
CA THR A 154 9.65 0.02 17.20
C THR A 154 8.87 0.26 18.50
N LEU A 155 8.61 1.53 18.86
CA LEU A 155 7.76 1.86 20.01
C LEU A 155 6.30 1.41 19.83
N ALA A 156 5.76 1.53 18.62
CA ALA A 156 4.40 1.08 18.30
C ALA A 156 4.27 -0.44 18.47
N LEU A 157 5.25 -1.22 18.03
CA LEU A 157 5.32 -2.68 18.23
C LEU A 157 5.41 -3.06 19.71
N ALA A 158 6.03 -2.21 20.54
CA ALA A 158 6.05 -2.36 22.00
C ALA A 158 4.75 -1.90 22.69
N GLY A 159 3.74 -1.46 21.93
CA GLY A 159 2.41 -1.09 22.44
C GLY A 159 2.16 0.41 22.63
N THR A 160 3.13 1.28 22.28
CA THR A 160 2.98 2.74 22.37
C THR A 160 2.99 3.37 20.98
N VAL A 161 1.80 3.54 20.40
CA VAL A 161 1.65 4.07 19.04
C VAL A 161 1.64 5.59 19.05
N HIS A 162 2.60 6.21 18.35
CA HIS A 162 2.61 7.65 18.14
C HIS A 162 1.40 8.11 17.31
N PRO A 163 0.74 9.26 17.60
CA PRO A 163 -0.43 9.72 16.86
C PRO A 163 -0.24 9.78 15.34
N TYR A 164 0.97 10.15 14.87
CA TYR A 164 1.31 10.13 13.45
C TYR A 164 1.18 8.73 12.83
N LEU A 165 1.76 7.70 13.47
CA LEU A 165 1.72 6.31 13.02
C LEU A 165 0.39 5.61 13.33
N SER A 166 -0.51 6.25 14.08
CA SER A 166 -1.82 5.67 14.38
C SER A 166 -2.80 5.75 13.20
N GLY A 167 -2.50 6.56 12.17
CA GLY A 167 -3.42 6.86 11.07
C GLY A 167 -4.66 7.69 11.46
N LYS A 168 -4.86 8.00 12.75
CA LYS A 168 -6.03 8.73 13.25
C LYS A 168 -5.91 10.25 13.12
N ALA A 169 -4.69 10.77 13.06
CA ALA A 169 -4.47 12.20 12.81
C ALA A 169 -4.69 12.49 11.32
N PRO A 170 -5.30 13.63 10.95
CA PRO A 170 -5.42 14.01 9.54
C PRO A 170 -4.03 14.09 8.88
N LEU A 171 -3.84 13.33 7.81
CA LEU A 171 -2.63 13.34 7.00
C LEU A 171 -2.88 14.14 5.73
N GLU A 172 -1.88 14.94 5.31
CA GLU A 172 -1.91 15.67 4.04
C GLU A 172 -0.91 15.05 3.07
N CYS A 173 -1.29 14.88 1.80
CA CYS A 173 -0.42 14.34 0.76
C CYS A 173 0.68 15.32 0.35
N LYS A 174 1.68 15.49 1.22
CA LYS A 174 2.83 16.37 1.03
C LYS A 174 4.01 15.97 1.93
N GLY A 175 5.16 16.58 1.67
CA GLY A 175 6.36 16.46 2.50
C GLY A 175 6.82 15.01 2.67
N TRP A 176 7.02 14.59 3.92
CA TRP A 176 7.55 13.26 4.24
C TRP A 176 6.57 12.11 4.00
N LEU A 177 5.26 12.37 3.86
CA LEU A 177 4.24 11.32 3.93
C LEU A 177 4.50 10.14 2.99
N THR A 178 4.88 10.41 1.74
CA THR A 178 5.16 9.36 0.75
C THR A 178 6.39 8.53 1.13
N SER A 179 7.45 9.17 1.62
CA SER A 179 8.67 8.49 2.06
C SER A 179 8.42 7.68 3.34
N ASP A 180 7.65 8.23 4.28
CA ASP A 180 7.32 7.57 5.54
C ASP A 180 6.39 6.36 5.28
N ALA A 181 5.39 6.50 4.41
CA ALA A 181 4.52 5.40 3.98
C ALA A 181 5.33 4.29 3.30
N GLN A 182 6.31 4.64 2.45
CA GLN A 182 7.19 3.66 1.83
C GLN A 182 7.96 2.86 2.88
N ASN A 183 8.60 3.56 3.82
CA ASN A 183 9.37 2.93 4.88
C ASN A 183 8.51 1.98 5.72
N ILE A 184 7.38 2.48 6.26
CA ILE A 184 6.49 1.67 7.10
C ILE A 184 5.89 0.49 6.34
N SER A 185 5.48 0.66 5.07
CA SER A 185 4.93 -0.44 4.27
C SER A 185 5.93 -1.58 4.02
N TYR A 186 7.23 -1.30 4.03
CA TYR A 186 8.26 -2.31 3.88
C TYR A 186 8.54 -3.07 5.18
N ASP A 187 8.28 -2.45 6.33
CA ASP A 187 8.44 -3.07 7.65
C ASP A 187 7.23 -3.93 8.06
N ILE A 188 6.07 -3.77 7.42
CA ILE A 188 4.90 -4.62 7.67
C ILE A 188 5.09 -5.98 6.98
N ASP A 189 5.38 -7.02 7.77
CA ASP A 189 5.64 -8.36 7.23
C ASP A 189 5.01 -9.50 8.04
N GLU A 190 4.78 -9.29 9.33
CA GLU A 190 4.25 -10.27 10.27
C GLU A 190 2.96 -9.79 10.95
N ALA A 191 2.31 -10.68 11.70
CA ALA A 191 1.06 -10.36 12.38
C ALA A 191 1.22 -9.24 13.43
N ALA A 192 2.39 -9.15 14.07
CA ALA A 192 2.69 -8.10 15.05
C ALA A 192 2.75 -6.70 14.41
N ASP A 193 3.15 -6.61 13.13
CA ASP A 193 3.37 -5.34 12.44
C ASP A 193 2.07 -4.70 11.96
N LYS A 194 0.96 -5.45 11.98
CA LYS A 194 -0.38 -4.94 11.61
C LYS A 194 -0.80 -3.72 12.42
N VAL A 195 -0.19 -3.45 13.58
CA VAL A 195 -0.39 -2.21 14.35
C VAL A 195 -0.01 -0.95 13.55
N LEU A 196 0.86 -1.08 12.55
CA LEU A 196 1.32 0.01 11.68
C LEU A 196 0.48 0.16 10.40
N LEU A 197 -0.32 -0.85 10.04
CA LEU A 197 -1.15 -0.85 8.84
C LEU A 197 -2.09 0.37 8.74
N PRO A 198 -2.75 0.85 9.83
CA PRO A 198 -3.59 2.03 9.79
C PRO A 198 -2.87 3.30 9.30
N PHE A 199 -1.56 3.42 9.50
CA PHE A 199 -0.79 4.55 8.96
C PHE A 199 -0.73 4.52 7.43
N VAL A 200 -0.43 3.34 6.86
CA VAL A 200 -0.33 3.18 5.40
C VAL A 200 -1.69 3.37 4.75
N GLU A 201 -2.77 2.87 5.37
CA GLU A 201 -4.15 3.10 4.95
C GLU A 201 -4.50 4.60 4.93
N ALA A 202 -4.20 5.32 6.02
CA ALA A 202 -4.45 6.76 6.11
C ALA A 202 -3.60 7.56 5.11
N ALA A 203 -2.36 7.15 4.86
CA ALA A 203 -1.49 7.79 3.88
C ALA A 203 -1.99 7.59 2.44
N ALA A 204 -2.45 6.38 2.12
CA ALA A 204 -3.07 6.05 0.84
C ALA A 204 -4.33 6.90 0.59
N GLU A 205 -5.19 7.04 1.61
CA GLU A 205 -6.39 7.87 1.50
C GLU A 205 -6.07 9.35 1.33
N ALA A 206 -5.13 9.90 2.12
CA ALA A 206 -4.69 11.28 2.00
C ALA A 206 -4.16 11.60 0.59
N CYS A 207 -3.49 10.64 -0.05
CA CYS A 207 -2.91 10.79 -1.38
C CYS A 207 -3.79 10.32 -2.54
N ARG A 208 -5.00 9.81 -2.29
CA ARG A 208 -5.85 9.18 -3.32
C ARG A 208 -6.19 10.12 -4.48
N SER A 209 -6.48 11.38 -4.13
CA SER A 209 -6.86 12.44 -5.07
C SER A 209 -5.68 13.27 -5.55
N ALA A 210 -4.44 12.85 -5.30
CA ALA A 210 -3.25 13.58 -5.74
C ALA A 210 -3.18 13.65 -7.28
N ALA A 211 -2.68 14.77 -7.79
CA ALA A 211 -2.70 15.06 -9.23
C ALA A 211 -1.70 14.22 -10.03
N THR A 212 -0.57 13.84 -9.41
CA THR A 212 0.50 13.08 -10.07
C THR A 212 0.52 11.63 -9.60
N ARG A 213 0.96 10.70 -10.47
CA ARG A 213 1.19 9.30 -10.09
C ARG A 213 2.24 9.17 -8.97
N SER A 214 3.26 10.02 -8.98
CA SER A 214 4.32 10.00 -7.95
C SER A 214 3.74 10.25 -6.56
N ASP A 215 2.82 11.21 -6.45
CA ASP A 215 2.18 11.53 -5.16
C ASP A 215 1.17 10.44 -4.75
N LYS A 216 0.63 9.69 -5.71
CA LYS A 216 -0.22 8.52 -5.45
C LYS A 216 0.52 7.27 -4.99
N LEU A 217 1.86 7.31 -4.85
CA LEU A 217 2.66 6.16 -4.44
C LEU A 217 2.12 5.40 -3.20
N PRO A 218 1.58 6.06 -2.15
CA PRO A 218 0.98 5.35 -1.02
C PRO A 218 -0.12 4.34 -1.37
N LEU A 219 -0.88 4.53 -2.46
CA LEU A 219 -1.86 3.55 -2.93
C LEU A 219 -1.18 2.24 -3.37
N SER A 220 -0.09 2.35 -4.14
CA SER A 220 0.69 1.18 -4.58
C SER A 220 1.29 0.43 -3.39
N LEU A 221 1.84 1.18 -2.42
CA LEU A 221 2.46 0.62 -1.22
C LEU A 221 1.43 -0.13 -0.36
N LEU A 222 0.21 0.40 -0.23
CA LEU A 222 -0.88 -0.27 0.47
C LEU A 222 -1.29 -1.56 -0.24
N ALA A 223 -1.52 -1.51 -1.56
CA ALA A 223 -1.86 -2.68 -2.36
C ALA A 223 -0.80 -3.79 -2.22
N LYS A 224 0.49 -3.44 -2.30
CA LYS A 224 1.61 -4.36 -2.08
C LYS A 224 1.63 -4.96 -0.68
N THR A 225 1.31 -4.16 0.33
CA THR A 225 1.27 -4.61 1.73
C THR A 225 0.17 -5.66 1.90
N TYR A 226 -1.04 -5.42 1.38
CA TYR A 226 -2.13 -6.40 1.40
C TYR A 226 -1.78 -7.69 0.66
N ILE A 227 -1.22 -7.59 -0.56
CA ILE A 227 -0.76 -8.75 -1.34
C ILE A 227 0.22 -9.58 -0.51
N ARG A 228 1.21 -8.94 0.13
CA ARG A 228 2.23 -9.61 0.93
C ARG A 228 1.64 -10.32 2.15
N LEU A 229 0.78 -9.65 2.92
CA LEU A 229 0.14 -10.20 4.11
C LEU A 229 -0.72 -11.43 3.79
N VAL A 230 -1.49 -11.38 2.70
CA VAL A 230 -2.31 -12.51 2.24
C VAL A 230 -1.46 -13.65 1.69
N ASP A 231 -0.42 -13.33 0.91
CA ASP A 231 0.46 -14.34 0.33
C ASP A 231 1.23 -15.14 1.39
N LYS A 232 1.74 -14.43 2.41
CA LYS A 232 2.46 -15.04 3.54
C LYS A 232 1.53 -15.78 4.51
N GLY A 233 0.21 -15.67 4.35
CA GLY A 233 -0.76 -16.27 5.27
C GLY A 233 -0.78 -15.62 6.65
N VAL A 234 -0.31 -14.37 6.76
CA VAL A 234 -0.42 -13.57 7.99
C VAL A 234 -1.88 -13.26 8.31
N VAL A 235 -2.70 -13.17 7.26
CA VAL A 235 -4.15 -13.08 7.33
C VAL A 235 -4.75 -14.39 6.84
N SER A 236 -5.56 -15.03 7.67
CA SER A 236 -6.19 -16.33 7.39
C SER A 236 -7.71 -16.30 7.48
N ASP A 237 -8.30 -15.24 8.04
CA ASP A 237 -9.75 -15.08 8.07
C ASP A 237 -10.26 -14.83 6.64
N PRO A 238 -11.21 -15.63 6.11
CA PRO A 238 -11.65 -15.51 4.73
C PRO A 238 -12.23 -14.12 4.39
N GLY A 239 -12.97 -13.50 5.30
CA GLY A 239 -13.56 -12.18 5.08
C GLY A 239 -12.50 -11.07 5.08
N GLU A 240 -11.48 -11.18 5.94
CA GLU A 240 -10.35 -10.26 5.94
C GLU A 240 -9.48 -10.42 4.68
N VAL A 241 -9.22 -11.67 4.23
CA VAL A 241 -8.52 -11.94 2.97
C VAL A 241 -9.27 -11.33 1.79
N GLU A 242 -10.58 -11.55 1.69
CA GLU A 242 -11.41 -10.98 0.63
C GLU A 242 -11.35 -9.45 0.63
N SER A 243 -11.58 -8.83 1.79
CA SER A 243 -11.55 -7.37 1.95
C SER A 243 -10.19 -6.78 1.55
N MET A 244 -9.08 -7.39 1.96
CA MET A 244 -7.74 -6.92 1.62
C MET A 244 -7.43 -7.04 0.13
N LEU A 245 -7.83 -8.13 -0.51
CA LEU A 245 -7.59 -8.33 -1.93
C LEU A 245 -8.45 -7.40 -2.79
N LEU A 246 -9.71 -7.14 -2.41
CA LEU A 246 -10.56 -6.15 -3.07
C LEU A 246 -9.98 -4.73 -2.94
N ALA A 247 -9.48 -4.37 -1.75
CA ALA A 247 -8.84 -3.09 -1.53
C ALA A 247 -7.54 -2.95 -2.34
N ALA A 248 -6.71 -4.00 -2.39
CA ALA A 248 -5.48 -4.03 -3.17
C ALA A 248 -5.74 -3.82 -4.67
N GLU A 249 -6.77 -4.47 -5.23
CA GLU A 249 -7.20 -4.28 -6.62
C GLU A 249 -7.63 -2.84 -6.89
N LYS A 250 -8.47 -2.28 -6.00
CA LYS A 250 -8.93 -0.89 -6.13
C LYS A 250 -7.75 0.09 -6.11
N ASP A 251 -6.87 -0.03 -5.12
CA ASP A 251 -5.75 0.89 -4.93
C ASP A 251 -4.70 0.75 -6.05
N ALA A 252 -4.41 -0.48 -6.51
CA ALA A 252 -3.55 -0.71 -7.67
C ALA A 252 -4.12 -0.07 -8.94
N ARG A 253 -5.42 -0.22 -9.19
CA ARG A 253 -6.10 0.40 -10.35
C ARG A 253 -6.06 1.92 -10.30
N GLU A 254 -6.31 2.51 -9.13
CA GLU A 254 -6.26 3.96 -8.95
C GLU A 254 -4.84 4.55 -9.07
N TYR A 255 -3.82 3.78 -8.69
CA TYR A 255 -2.42 4.14 -8.84
C TYR A 255 -1.95 4.08 -10.31
N LEU A 256 -2.21 2.95 -11.00
CA LEU A 256 -1.82 2.75 -12.40
C LEU A 256 -2.59 3.70 -13.34
N GLY A 257 -3.87 3.94 -13.05
CA GLY A 257 -4.75 4.77 -13.87
C GLY A 257 -5.06 4.11 -15.21
N LYS A 258 -5.06 4.89 -16.29
CA LYS A 258 -5.31 4.40 -17.66
C LYS A 258 -4.08 3.81 -18.34
N ASP A 259 -2.90 3.98 -17.76
CA ASP A 259 -1.68 3.44 -18.31
C ASP A 259 -1.48 2.03 -17.76
N GLU A 260 -1.54 1.03 -18.63
CA GLU A 260 -1.22 -0.37 -18.31
C GLU A 260 0.29 -0.59 -18.10
N PHE A 261 1.12 0.44 -18.25
CA PHE A 261 2.56 0.34 -18.09
C PHE A 261 2.92 0.12 -16.62
N HIS A 262 3.33 -1.12 -16.33
CA HIS A 262 4.01 -1.54 -15.11
C HIS A 262 5.08 -0.53 -14.70
N THR A 263 5.00 -0.05 -13.47
CA THR A 263 5.96 0.92 -12.93
C THR A 263 6.91 0.21 -11.97
N PHE A 264 8.06 0.82 -11.66
CA PHE A 264 8.97 0.29 -10.64
C PHE A 264 8.28 0.03 -9.29
N TYR A 265 7.25 0.82 -8.95
CA TYR A 265 6.56 0.72 -7.67
C TYR A 265 5.38 -0.26 -7.69
N PHE A 266 4.87 -0.66 -8.85
CA PHE A 266 3.87 -1.72 -9.02
C PHE A 266 4.08 -2.35 -10.40
N ASP A 267 4.82 -3.46 -10.43
CA ASP A 267 5.31 -4.06 -11.66
C ASP A 267 4.39 -5.20 -12.16
N GLU A 268 4.78 -5.86 -13.25
CA GLU A 268 4.03 -6.97 -13.82
C GLU A 268 3.93 -8.17 -12.86
N SER A 269 4.98 -8.42 -12.07
CA SER A 269 5.00 -9.48 -11.07
C SER A 269 3.98 -9.19 -9.98
N ASP A 270 3.87 -7.94 -9.52
CA ASP A 270 2.88 -7.53 -8.53
C ASP A 270 1.45 -7.70 -9.04
N VAL A 271 1.18 -7.29 -10.29
CA VAL A 271 -0.12 -7.49 -10.95
C VAL A 271 -0.47 -8.97 -11.04
N ASN A 272 0.48 -9.79 -11.52
CA ASN A 272 0.27 -11.23 -11.67
C ASN A 272 0.07 -11.92 -10.31
N LYS A 273 0.77 -11.43 -9.27
CA LYS A 273 0.61 -11.91 -7.90
C LYS A 273 -0.78 -11.58 -7.35
N LEU A 274 -1.23 -10.33 -7.48
CA LEU A 274 -2.56 -9.91 -7.06
C LEU A 274 -3.65 -10.74 -7.75
N LYS A 275 -3.59 -10.84 -9.09
CA LYS A 275 -4.50 -11.69 -9.87
C LYS A 275 -4.46 -13.15 -9.42
N SER A 276 -3.29 -13.69 -9.07
CA SER A 276 -3.16 -15.05 -8.56
C SER A 276 -3.80 -15.24 -7.19
N LEU A 277 -3.72 -14.25 -6.31
CA LEU A 277 -4.34 -14.31 -4.97
C LEU A 277 -5.85 -14.15 -5.07
N LEU A 278 -6.34 -13.19 -5.86
CA LEU A 278 -7.77 -13.04 -6.16
C LEU A 278 -8.36 -14.36 -6.66
N ARG A 279 -7.67 -15.04 -7.58
CA ARG A 279 -8.03 -16.40 -8.03
C ARG A 279 -8.01 -17.44 -6.92
N LYS A 280 -6.91 -17.51 -6.16
CA LYS A 280 -6.68 -18.53 -5.13
C LYS A 280 -7.79 -18.50 -4.08
N TYR A 281 -8.28 -17.30 -3.75
CA TYR A 281 -9.29 -17.09 -2.71
C TYR A 281 -10.70 -16.82 -3.27
N GLY A 282 -10.91 -16.92 -4.58
CA GLY A 282 -12.24 -16.77 -5.20
C GLY A 282 -12.83 -15.36 -5.08
N VAL A 283 -11.99 -14.32 -5.06
CA VAL A 283 -12.41 -12.92 -4.86
C VAL A 283 -12.68 -12.26 -6.22
N HIS A 284 -13.85 -11.64 -6.37
CA HIS A 284 -14.36 -11.06 -7.62
C HIS A 284 -14.45 -9.52 -7.54
N THR A 285 -13.98 -8.82 -8.57
CA THR A 285 -13.62 -7.38 -8.47
C THR A 285 -14.49 -6.43 -9.28
N GLY A 286 -15.51 -6.94 -9.99
CA GLY A 286 -16.42 -6.13 -10.80
C GLY A 286 -17.88 -6.59 -10.79
N PRO A 287 -18.85 -5.67 -11.00
CA PRO A 287 -20.24 -6.02 -11.27
C PRO A 287 -20.29 -6.74 -12.62
N GLY A 288 -20.43 -8.07 -12.58
CA GLY A 288 -20.33 -8.97 -13.74
C GLY A 288 -19.35 -10.13 -13.54
N GLU A 289 -18.47 -10.08 -12.53
CA GLU A 289 -17.49 -11.13 -12.21
C GLU A 289 -17.98 -12.14 -11.16
N ALA A 290 -19.21 -12.00 -10.66
CA ALA A 290 -19.76 -12.88 -9.63
C ALA A 290 -19.88 -14.33 -10.14
N VAL A 291 -19.08 -15.23 -9.57
CA VAL A 291 -19.29 -16.68 -9.66
C VAL A 291 -20.28 -17.05 -8.56
N ILE A 292 -21.20 -17.94 -8.87
CA ILE A 292 -22.21 -18.45 -7.94
C ILE A 292 -21.95 -19.92 -7.65
N ASP A 293 -22.37 -20.41 -6.48
CA ASP A 293 -22.19 -21.81 -6.11
C ASP A 293 -22.86 -22.77 -7.10
N ARG A 294 -22.24 -23.93 -7.35
CA ARG A 294 -22.75 -24.95 -8.29
C ARG A 294 -24.17 -25.40 -7.98
N ALA A 295 -24.56 -25.41 -6.71
CA ALA A 295 -25.93 -25.73 -6.29
C ALA A 295 -26.99 -24.75 -6.83
N LEU A 296 -26.58 -23.53 -7.21
CA LEU A 296 -27.45 -22.48 -7.72
C LEU A 296 -27.53 -22.44 -9.25
N TRP A 297 -26.59 -23.07 -9.97
CA TRP A 297 -26.46 -22.95 -11.43
C TRP A 297 -27.73 -23.34 -12.19
N PHE A 298 -28.45 -24.36 -11.70
CA PHE A 298 -29.67 -24.88 -12.32
C PHE A 298 -30.93 -24.56 -11.51
N THR A 299 -31.02 -23.33 -11.01
CA THR A 299 -32.20 -22.80 -10.32
C THR A 299 -32.89 -21.75 -11.16
N ALA A 300 -34.18 -21.51 -10.92
CA ALA A 300 -34.97 -20.54 -11.70
C ALA A 300 -34.41 -19.10 -11.65
N GLU A 301 -33.71 -18.74 -10.58
CA GLU A 301 -33.12 -17.41 -10.39
C GLU A 301 -31.87 -17.20 -11.25
N TYR A 302 -31.07 -18.24 -11.45
CA TYR A 302 -29.73 -18.13 -12.03
C TYR A 302 -29.54 -18.85 -13.36
N ILE A 303 -30.45 -19.76 -13.75
CA ILE A 303 -30.36 -20.47 -15.02
C ILE A 303 -30.33 -19.48 -16.20
N GLY A 304 -29.27 -19.56 -17.01
CA GLY A 304 -29.05 -18.63 -18.13
C GLY A 304 -28.56 -17.22 -17.74
N SER A 305 -28.29 -16.96 -16.45
CA SER A 305 -27.67 -15.71 -16.02
C SER A 305 -26.18 -15.66 -16.38
N GLU A 306 -25.65 -14.45 -16.56
CA GLU A 306 -24.22 -14.24 -16.83
C GLU A 306 -23.33 -14.85 -15.74
N ALA A 307 -23.75 -14.76 -14.47
CA ALA A 307 -23.04 -15.35 -13.34
C ALA A 307 -22.97 -16.88 -13.43
N ALA A 308 -24.06 -17.56 -13.78
CA ALA A 308 -24.08 -19.01 -13.96
C ALA A 308 -23.22 -19.45 -15.15
N ILE A 309 -23.33 -18.75 -16.29
CA ILE A 309 -22.53 -19.01 -17.49
C ILE A 309 -21.03 -18.88 -17.17
N ARG A 310 -20.63 -17.80 -16.49
CA ARG A 310 -19.24 -17.56 -16.07
C ARG A 310 -18.74 -18.63 -15.10
N SER A 311 -19.56 -19.03 -14.14
CA SER A 311 -19.23 -20.09 -13.18
C SER A 311 -18.95 -21.43 -13.88
N ILE A 312 -19.75 -21.75 -14.89
CA ILE A 312 -19.55 -22.95 -15.72
C ILE A 312 -18.26 -22.81 -16.53
N VAL A 313 -18.02 -21.68 -17.19
CA VAL A 313 -16.76 -21.43 -17.92
C VAL A 313 -15.56 -21.67 -17.02
N TYR A 314 -15.58 -21.12 -15.81
CA TYR A 314 -14.49 -21.28 -14.84
C TYR A 314 -14.29 -22.73 -14.40
N SER A 315 -15.36 -23.51 -14.37
CA SER A 315 -15.28 -24.93 -14.05
C SER A 315 -14.79 -25.78 -15.23
N LEU A 316 -15.03 -25.38 -16.48
CA LEU A 316 -14.47 -26.05 -17.65
C LEU A 316 -12.94 -26.03 -17.65
N ASP A 317 -12.32 -25.01 -17.05
CA ASP A 317 -10.87 -24.86 -16.94
C ASP A 317 -10.18 -25.95 -16.13
N ASP A 318 -10.87 -26.48 -15.12
CA ASP A 318 -10.35 -27.59 -14.32
C ASP A 318 -10.16 -28.86 -15.17
N TYR A 319 -10.90 -28.94 -16.28
CA TYR A 319 -10.83 -30.03 -17.24
C TYR A 319 -9.98 -29.70 -18.47
N TRP A 320 -9.78 -28.42 -18.81
CA TRP A 320 -8.90 -27.98 -19.90
C TRP A 320 -7.43 -27.81 -19.48
N THR A 321 -6.87 -28.86 -18.89
CA THR A 321 -5.47 -28.92 -18.43
C THR A 321 -4.45 -28.76 -19.58
N PRO A 322 -3.15 -28.50 -19.32
CA PRO A 322 -2.11 -28.50 -20.36
C PRO A 322 -2.10 -29.77 -21.22
N LEU A 323 -2.39 -30.92 -20.60
CA LEU A 323 -2.55 -32.20 -21.31
C LEU A 323 -3.75 -32.20 -22.26
N ALA A 324 -4.88 -31.60 -21.89
CA ALA A 324 -6.06 -31.50 -22.75
C ALA A 324 -5.85 -30.50 -23.89
N ALA A 325 -5.18 -29.38 -23.62
CA ALA A 325 -4.77 -28.40 -24.62
C ALA A 325 -3.82 -29.01 -25.66
N GLY A 326 -2.98 -29.96 -25.24
CA GLY A 326 -1.93 -30.55 -26.09
C GLY A 326 -0.62 -29.78 -25.98
N ASP A 327 -0.44 -29.00 -24.92
CA ASP A 327 0.73 -28.18 -24.64
C ASP A 327 1.86 -28.98 -23.96
N THR A 328 1.80 -30.31 -24.05
CA THR A 328 2.73 -31.25 -23.39
C THR A 328 3.22 -32.28 -24.39
N ASP A 329 4.38 -32.90 -24.14
CA ASP A 329 4.94 -33.99 -24.96
C ASP A 329 4.22 -35.35 -24.80
N ALA A 330 3.02 -35.36 -24.22
CA ALA A 330 2.24 -36.57 -23.98
C ALA A 330 1.72 -37.22 -25.27
N SER A 331 1.39 -38.50 -25.19
CA SER A 331 0.87 -39.25 -26.33
C SER A 331 -0.49 -38.70 -26.81
N LYS A 332 -0.80 -38.89 -28.11
CA LYS A 332 -2.11 -38.53 -28.66
C LYS A 332 -3.27 -39.20 -27.92
N GLU A 333 -3.05 -40.40 -27.37
CA GLU A 333 -4.05 -41.13 -26.60
C GLU A 333 -4.34 -40.47 -25.26
N ASP A 334 -3.31 -39.98 -24.56
CA ASP A 334 -3.47 -39.29 -23.26
C ASP A 334 -4.12 -37.92 -23.42
N VAL A 335 -3.75 -37.18 -24.48
CA VAL A 335 -4.43 -35.93 -24.86
C VAL A 335 -5.91 -36.19 -25.16
N ALA A 336 -6.22 -37.26 -25.91
CA ALA A 336 -7.61 -37.64 -26.21
C ALA A 336 -8.39 -38.02 -24.94
N LYS A 337 -7.79 -38.76 -24.01
CA LYS A 337 -8.39 -39.08 -22.71
C LYS A 337 -8.68 -37.82 -21.88
N ALA A 338 -7.76 -36.86 -21.86
CA ALA A 338 -7.96 -35.60 -21.15
C ALA A 338 -9.10 -34.76 -21.76
N ARG A 339 -9.16 -34.65 -23.09
CA ARG A 339 -10.26 -33.98 -23.80
C ARG A 339 -11.61 -34.65 -23.56
N ASN A 340 -11.65 -35.98 -23.53
CA ASN A 340 -12.88 -36.74 -23.23
C ASN A 340 -13.41 -36.46 -21.81
N ARG A 341 -12.56 -36.14 -20.83
CA ARG A 341 -13.01 -35.76 -19.48
C ARG A 341 -13.78 -34.43 -19.48
N MET A 342 -13.31 -33.44 -20.25
CA MET A 342 -14.05 -32.17 -20.41
C MET A 342 -15.41 -32.41 -21.07
N THR A 343 -15.46 -33.20 -22.15
CA THR A 343 -16.72 -33.54 -22.82
C THR A 343 -17.67 -34.30 -21.89
N ALA A 344 -17.16 -35.24 -21.10
CA ALA A 344 -17.95 -35.98 -20.11
C ALA A 344 -18.50 -35.04 -19.02
N TYR A 345 -17.70 -34.08 -18.56
CA TYR A 345 -18.12 -33.09 -17.58
C TYR A 345 -19.27 -32.20 -18.10
N VAL A 346 -19.18 -31.71 -19.34
CA VAL A 346 -20.27 -30.94 -19.97
C VAL A 346 -21.56 -31.77 -20.07
N LEU A 347 -21.43 -33.06 -20.38
CA LEU A 347 -22.56 -33.99 -20.43
C LEU A 347 -23.18 -34.26 -19.05
N GLU A 348 -22.37 -34.30 -17.99
CA GLU A 348 -22.84 -34.43 -16.61
C GLU A 348 -23.65 -33.19 -16.20
N LEU A 349 -23.14 -31.99 -16.46
CA LEU A 349 -23.88 -30.75 -16.22
C LEU A 349 -25.22 -30.71 -16.95
N ASN A 350 -25.25 -31.19 -18.20
CA ASN A 350 -26.50 -31.25 -18.96
C ASN A 350 -27.54 -32.19 -18.33
N LYS A 351 -27.09 -33.31 -17.75
CA LYS A 351 -27.95 -34.23 -16.99
C LYS A 351 -28.40 -33.64 -15.66
N GLU A 352 -27.52 -32.92 -14.97
CA GLU A 352 -27.84 -32.24 -13.71
C GLU A 352 -28.96 -31.21 -13.91
N GLY A 353 -28.83 -30.34 -14.89
CA GLY A 353 -29.87 -29.34 -15.18
C GLY A 353 -31.18 -29.95 -15.68
N ALA A 354 -31.12 -31.06 -16.44
CA ALA A 354 -32.33 -31.82 -16.78
C ALA A 354 -33.00 -32.46 -15.55
N ALA A 355 -32.21 -32.98 -14.60
CA ALA A 355 -32.73 -33.51 -13.33
C ALA A 355 -33.34 -32.42 -12.44
N ALA A 356 -32.84 -31.18 -12.55
CA ALA A 356 -33.40 -29.99 -11.90
C ALA A 356 -34.66 -29.44 -12.60
N GLY A 357 -35.07 -30.00 -13.74
CA GLY A 357 -36.27 -29.60 -14.49
C GLY A 357 -36.04 -28.52 -15.57
N PHE A 358 -34.80 -28.11 -15.82
CA PHE A 358 -34.42 -27.03 -16.74
C PHE A 358 -33.68 -27.55 -17.98
N LYS A 359 -34.22 -28.58 -18.64
CA LYS A 359 -33.50 -29.31 -19.69
C LYS A 359 -33.06 -28.41 -20.87
N ASP A 360 -33.98 -27.58 -21.37
CA ASP A 360 -33.74 -26.78 -22.57
C ASP A 360 -32.90 -25.54 -22.24
N GLU A 361 -33.15 -24.91 -21.10
CA GLU A 361 -32.40 -23.77 -20.57
C GLU A 361 -30.96 -24.17 -20.23
N THR A 362 -30.76 -25.35 -19.64
CA THR A 362 -29.42 -25.89 -19.37
C THR A 362 -28.66 -26.12 -20.67
N SER A 363 -29.32 -26.71 -21.67
CA SER A 363 -28.70 -26.92 -22.98
C SER A 363 -28.30 -25.59 -23.63
N ALA A 364 -29.12 -24.54 -23.50
CA ALA A 364 -28.81 -23.21 -24.00
C ALA A 364 -27.63 -22.55 -23.24
N MET A 365 -27.68 -22.56 -21.91
CA MET A 365 -26.65 -22.01 -21.04
C MET A 365 -25.29 -22.69 -21.25
N LEU A 366 -25.27 -24.03 -21.39
CA LEU A 366 -24.04 -24.77 -21.66
C LEU A 366 -23.47 -24.46 -23.05
N ARG A 367 -24.32 -24.27 -24.07
CA ARG A 367 -23.84 -23.82 -25.39
C ARG A 367 -23.19 -22.45 -25.30
N GLU A 368 -23.79 -21.53 -24.55
CA GLU A 368 -23.24 -20.20 -24.34
C GLU A 368 -21.91 -20.24 -23.58
N ALA A 369 -21.83 -21.01 -22.48
CA ALA A 369 -20.59 -21.20 -21.73
C ALA A 369 -19.47 -21.82 -22.58
N VAL A 370 -19.76 -22.90 -23.32
CA VAL A 370 -18.78 -23.55 -24.21
C VAL A 370 -18.34 -22.62 -25.34
N THR A 371 -19.26 -21.78 -25.86
CA THR A 371 -18.93 -20.76 -26.87
C THR A 371 -18.05 -19.66 -26.29
N ALA A 372 -18.39 -19.13 -25.11
CA ALA A 372 -17.61 -18.11 -24.43
C ALA A 372 -16.21 -18.61 -24.07
N PHE A 373 -16.10 -19.88 -23.67
CA PHE A 373 -14.83 -20.57 -23.43
C PHE A 373 -14.02 -20.73 -24.72
N HIS A 374 -14.63 -21.22 -25.81
CA HIS A 374 -13.95 -21.43 -27.09
C HIS A 374 -13.44 -20.13 -27.72
N LYS A 375 -14.27 -19.08 -27.69
CA LYS A 375 -13.96 -17.78 -28.28
C LYS A 375 -13.10 -16.89 -27.38
N ARG A 376 -12.78 -17.35 -26.16
CA ARG A 376 -12.07 -16.56 -25.15
C ARG A 376 -12.80 -15.26 -24.79
N GLU A 377 -14.13 -15.25 -24.83
CA GLU A 377 -14.95 -14.13 -24.36
C GLU A 377 -14.96 -14.06 -22.83
N ILE A 378 -14.88 -15.22 -22.18
CA ILE A 378 -14.64 -15.38 -20.74
C ILE A 378 -13.39 -16.25 -20.61
N VAL A 379 -12.28 -15.66 -20.15
CA VAL A 379 -11.00 -16.35 -20.00
C VAL A 379 -10.70 -16.47 -18.52
N SER A 380 -10.57 -17.69 -18.01
CA SER A 380 -9.93 -17.84 -16.71
C SER A 380 -8.41 -17.70 -16.86
N PRO A 381 -7.71 -17.27 -15.81
CA PRO A 381 -6.27 -17.15 -15.91
C PRO A 381 -5.53 -18.50 -15.93
N LYS A 382 -6.22 -19.64 -15.71
CA LYS A 382 -5.64 -20.95 -16.02
C LYS A 382 -5.42 -21.10 -17.52
N MET A 383 -6.25 -20.47 -18.35
CA MET A 383 -6.23 -20.54 -19.82
C MET A 383 -5.30 -19.52 -20.50
N GLU A 384 -4.69 -18.63 -19.72
CA GLU A 384 -3.75 -17.65 -20.24
C GLU A 384 -2.53 -18.35 -20.85
N GLY A 385 -2.23 -18.08 -22.12
CA GLY A 385 -1.14 -18.73 -22.86
C GLY A 385 -1.38 -20.20 -23.27
N ARG A 386 -2.52 -20.81 -22.96
CA ARG A 386 -2.86 -22.18 -23.41
C ARG A 386 -3.35 -22.21 -24.84
N THR A 387 -3.10 -23.33 -25.53
CA THR A 387 -3.71 -23.61 -26.83
C THR A 387 -5.23 -23.73 -26.70
N ASP A 388 -5.94 -23.06 -27.62
CA ASP A 388 -7.40 -23.03 -27.62
C ASP A 388 -8.00 -24.40 -27.86
N MET A 389 -9.27 -24.56 -27.45
CA MET A 389 -10.05 -25.74 -27.82
C MET A 389 -10.11 -25.88 -29.34
N PRO A 390 -9.65 -27.01 -29.91
CA PRO A 390 -9.72 -27.23 -31.35
C PRO A 390 -11.17 -27.16 -31.86
N SER A 391 -11.39 -26.52 -33.01
CA SER A 391 -12.73 -26.31 -33.57
C SER A 391 -13.52 -27.61 -33.72
N TRP A 392 -12.88 -28.72 -34.09
CA TRP A 392 -13.55 -30.01 -34.21
C TRP A 392 -14.13 -30.52 -32.87
N LEU A 393 -13.48 -30.22 -31.74
CA LEU A 393 -13.96 -30.62 -30.42
C LEU A 393 -15.10 -29.70 -29.97
N TYR A 394 -14.95 -28.40 -30.21
CA TYR A 394 -16.03 -27.42 -30.03
C TYR A 394 -17.30 -27.86 -30.78
N ASP A 395 -17.18 -28.19 -32.07
CA ASP A 395 -18.31 -28.61 -32.91
C ASP A 395 -19.00 -29.87 -32.36
N ILE A 396 -18.22 -30.84 -31.87
CA ILE A 396 -18.77 -32.05 -31.24
C ILE A 396 -19.57 -31.69 -29.99
N VAL A 397 -19.00 -30.89 -29.09
CA VAL A 397 -19.66 -30.52 -27.82
C VAL A 397 -20.94 -29.72 -28.10
N ILE A 398 -20.90 -28.75 -29.00
CA ILE A 398 -22.08 -27.96 -29.39
C ILE A 398 -23.15 -28.84 -30.04
N ARG A 399 -22.77 -29.77 -30.93
CA ARG A 399 -23.73 -30.67 -31.56
C ARG A 399 -24.44 -31.55 -30.54
N ILE A 400 -23.72 -32.02 -29.52
CA ILE A 400 -24.29 -32.85 -28.45
C ILE A 400 -25.28 -32.06 -27.60
N LEU A 401 -25.03 -30.76 -27.38
CA LEU A 401 -25.91 -29.85 -26.63
C LEU A 401 -27.06 -29.29 -27.46
N THR A 402 -27.14 -29.59 -28.76
CA THR A 402 -28.22 -29.09 -29.63
C THR A 402 -29.38 -30.09 -29.63
N PRO A 403 -30.62 -29.67 -29.29
CA PRO A 403 -31.78 -30.55 -29.36
C PRO A 403 -31.96 -31.09 -30.78
N VAL A 404 -32.16 -32.41 -30.93
CA VAL A 404 -32.57 -32.98 -32.21
C VAL A 404 -34.02 -32.55 -32.46
N PRO A 405 -34.35 -31.95 -33.62
CA PRO A 405 -35.74 -31.64 -33.94
C PRO A 405 -36.56 -32.92 -33.90
N THR A 406 -37.49 -33.02 -32.94
CA THR A 406 -38.53 -34.04 -33.00
C THR A 406 -39.36 -33.75 -34.24
N ALA A 407 -39.27 -34.63 -35.24
CA ALA A 407 -40.18 -34.61 -36.38
C ALA A 407 -41.62 -34.56 -35.84
N ALA A 408 -42.39 -33.58 -36.30
CA ALA A 408 -43.80 -33.51 -35.98
C ALA A 408 -44.47 -34.84 -36.43
N PRO A 409 -45.33 -35.46 -35.60
CA PRO A 409 -46.13 -36.59 -36.06
C PRO A 409 -46.98 -36.12 -37.24
N GLN A 410 -46.87 -36.82 -38.37
CA GLN A 410 -47.69 -36.62 -39.56
C GLN A 410 -49.14 -37.02 -39.31
#